data_AF-A0A815U0H2-F1
#
_entry.id   AF-A0A815U0H2-F1
#
_cell.length_a   1.000
_cell.length_b   1.000
_cell.length_c   1.000
_cell.angle_alpha   90.00
_cell.angle_beta   90.00
_cell.angle_gamma   90.00
#
_symmetry.space_group_name_H-M   'P 1'
#
loop_
_entity.id
_entity.type
_entity.pdbx_description
1 polymer ?
#
loop_
_entity_poly.entity_id
_entity_poly.type
_entity_poly.pdbx_seq_one_letter_code
_entity_poly.pdbx_strand_id
1 'polypeptide(L)'
;MLGFCSHEGLFRLSISPHWGADGTFRTAPKHFEQAYIIHGYDSISTKPGFFATLKNKEKKTYFSMLTNLQHYASSYGIQLSPATI
;
A
#
# COMPACT_ATOMS: atom_id res chain seq x y z
N MET A 1 8.77 5.77 8.40
CA MET A 1 8.01 4.98 7.44
C MET A 1 8.95 4.64 6.31
N LEU A 2 9.23 3.36 6.16
CA LEU A 2 9.89 2.81 4.99
C LEU A 2 8.79 2.16 4.13
N GLY A 3 8.75 2.45 2.84
CA GLY A 3 7.84 1.82 1.89
C GLY A 3 8.62 1.31 0.69
N PHE A 4 8.28 0.12 0.20
CA PHE A 4 8.95 -0.49 -0.95
C PHE A 4 8.01 -1.37 -1.76
N CYS A 5 8.31 -1.48 -3.05
CA CYS A 5 7.60 -2.30 -4.02
C CYS A 5 8.52 -2.57 -5.21
N SER A 6 8.23 -3.64 -5.96
CA SER A 6 8.81 -3.83 -7.29
C SER A 6 8.01 -3.04 -8.33
N HIS A 7 8.60 -2.83 -9.52
CA HIS A 7 7.88 -2.27 -10.65
C HIS A 7 6.63 -3.11 -11.02
N GLU A 8 6.75 -4.44 -10.97
CA GLU A 8 5.61 -5.34 -11.19
C GLU A 8 4.50 -5.13 -10.13
N GLY A 9 4.88 -4.93 -8.87
CA GLY A 9 3.94 -4.63 -7.79
C GLY A 9 3.18 -3.33 -8.04
N LEU A 10 3.88 -2.26 -8.46
CA LEU A 10 3.24 -1.01 -8.86
C LEU A 10 2.30 -1.18 -10.05
N PHE A 11 2.75 -1.87 -11.09
CA PHE A 11 1.93 -2.12 -12.28
C PHE A 11 0.66 -2.89 -11.91
N ARG A 12 0.78 -3.91 -11.05
CA ARG A 12 -0.35 -4.68 -10.54
C ARG A 12 -1.35 -3.80 -9.81
N LEU A 13 -0.86 -2.94 -8.91
CA LEU A 13 -1.74 -1.98 -8.20
C LEU A 13 -2.41 -0.99 -9.17
N SER A 14 -1.75 -0.61 -10.26
CA SER A 14 -2.32 0.32 -11.25
C SER A 14 -3.49 -0.26 -12.04
N ILE A 15 -3.47 -1.58 -12.30
CA ILE A 15 -4.53 -2.26 -13.06
C ILE A 15 -5.61 -2.87 -12.17
N SER A 16 -5.39 -2.94 -10.85
CA SER A 16 -6.37 -3.45 -9.89
C SER A 16 -7.33 -2.35 -9.43
N PRO A 17 -8.63 -2.43 -9.77
CA PRO A 17 -9.61 -1.42 -9.36
C PRO A 17 -9.92 -1.50 -7.85
N HIS A 18 -9.74 -2.67 -7.25
CA HIS A 18 -9.95 -2.89 -5.82
C HIS A 18 -8.63 -3.28 -5.18
N TRP A 19 -8.24 -2.51 -4.17
CA TRP A 19 -7.10 -2.85 -3.34
C TRP A 19 -7.58 -3.46 -2.03
N GLY A 20 -6.73 -4.31 -1.46
CA GLY A 20 -6.90 -4.83 -0.11
C GLY A 20 -5.73 -4.39 0.76
N ALA A 21 -6.04 -3.80 1.92
CA ALA A 21 -5.02 -3.50 2.93
C ALA A 21 -4.96 -4.62 3.98
N ASP A 22 -3.76 -5.15 4.21
CA ASP A 22 -3.48 -6.04 5.33
C ASP A 22 -2.33 -5.49 6.17
N GLY A 23 -2.14 -6.01 7.37
CA GLY A 23 -1.09 -5.57 8.26
C GLY A 23 -1.27 -6.00 9.70
N THR A 24 -0.29 -5.66 10.53
CA THR A 24 -0.31 -5.95 11.97
C THR A 24 -1.16 -4.93 12.75
N PHE A 25 -2.32 -4.55 12.22
CA PHE A 25 -3.19 -3.49 12.74
C PHE A 25 -3.61 -3.73 14.18
N ARG A 26 -3.90 -4.98 14.52
CA ARG A 26 -4.41 -5.37 15.85
C ARG A 26 -3.30 -5.82 16.79
N THR A 27 -2.18 -6.31 16.24
CA THR A 27 -1.13 -6.99 17.00
C THR A 27 0.06 -6.10 17.32
N ALA A 28 0.41 -5.13 16.46
CA ALA A 28 1.51 -4.20 16.77
C ALA A 28 1.11 -3.23 17.90
N PRO A 29 1.86 -3.11 19.00
CA PRO A 29 1.54 -2.13 20.03
C PRO A 29 1.72 -0.70 19.50
N LYS A 30 1.02 0.28 20.09
CA LYS A 30 0.92 1.67 19.57
C LYS A 30 2.27 2.36 19.32
N HIS A 31 3.30 1.99 20.08
CA HIS A 31 4.64 2.57 20.02
C HIS A 31 5.57 1.88 19.01
N PHE A 32 5.20 0.70 18.51
CA PHE A 32 5.98 -0.02 17.50
C PHE A 32 5.48 0.26 16.10
N GLU A 33 6.32 -0.03 15.12
CA GLU A 33 5.91 0.00 13.72
C GLU A 33 5.00 -1.20 13.40
N GLN A 34 3.94 -0.95 12.65
CA GLN A 34 3.09 -1.97 12.05
C GLN A 34 3.59 -2.28 10.63
N ALA A 35 3.60 -3.56 10.27
CA ALA A 35 3.68 -3.96 8.87
C ALA A 35 2.35 -3.61 8.19
N TYR A 36 2.41 -3.02 7.00
CA TYR A 36 1.27 -2.64 6.19
C TYR A 36 1.52 -3.08 4.75
N ILE A 37 0.55 -3.75 4.15
CA ILE A 37 0.68 -4.36 2.84
C ILE A 37 -0.56 -3.99 2.02
N ILE A 38 -0.33 -3.43 0.83
CA ILE A 38 -1.39 -3.18 -0.15
C ILE A 38 -1.33 -4.29 -1.19
N HIS A 39 -2.48 -4.90 -1.42
CA HIS A 39 -2.67 -5.94 -2.41
C HIS A 39 -3.52 -5.44 -3.55
N GLY A 40 -3.19 -5.85 -4.76
CA GLY A 40 -4.09 -5.77 -5.91
C GLY A 40 -4.85 -7.09 -6.05
N TYR A 41 -6.15 -7.01 -6.33
CA TYR A 41 -6.92 -8.17 -6.77
C TYR A 41 -6.80 -8.33 -8.29
N ASP A 42 -6.37 -9.51 -8.74
CA ASP A 42 -6.67 -10.00 -10.09
C ASP A 42 -7.84 -10.99 -10.01
N SER A 43 -8.49 -11.32 -11.14
CA SER A 43 -9.69 -12.17 -11.18
C SER A 43 -9.54 -13.55 -10.53
N ILE A 44 -8.33 -13.94 -10.16
CA ILE A 44 -7.96 -15.25 -9.61
C ILE A 44 -7.52 -15.12 -8.14
N SER A 45 -6.84 -14.04 -7.77
CA SER A 45 -6.15 -13.96 -6.48
C SER A 45 -5.80 -12.54 -6.04
N THR A 46 -5.67 -12.38 -4.72
CA THR A 46 -5.11 -11.18 -4.08
C THR A 46 -3.60 -11.32 -3.98
N LYS A 47 -2.84 -10.37 -4.55
CA LYS A 47 -1.38 -10.40 -4.55
C LYS A 47 -0.79 -9.10 -4.00
N PRO A 48 0.25 -9.17 -3.16
CA PRO A 48 0.86 -7.99 -2.57
C PRO A 48 1.58 -7.17 -3.66
N GLY A 49 1.36 -5.86 -3.66
CA GLY A 49 2.00 -4.93 -4.59
C GLY A 49 2.89 -3.90 -3.89
N PHE A 50 2.63 -3.60 -2.62
CA PHE A 50 3.40 -2.63 -1.85
C PHE A 50 3.46 -3.01 -0.38
N PHE A 51 4.61 -2.76 0.24
CA PHE A 51 4.89 -3.03 1.64
C PHE A 51 5.37 -1.75 2.32
N ALA A 52 4.96 -1.53 3.57
CA ALA A 52 5.41 -0.41 4.38
C ALA A 52 5.49 -0.74 5.87
N THR A 53 6.36 -0.02 6.57
CA THR A 53 6.34 0.09 8.03
C THR A 53 5.73 1.41 8.45
N LEU A 54 4.68 1.36 9.27
CA LEU A 54 3.93 2.55 9.71
C LEU A 54 3.94 2.67 11.23
N LYS A 55 3.99 3.89 11.76
CA LYS A 55 3.88 4.12 13.21
C LYS A 55 2.46 4.49 13.61
N ASN A 56 2.21 4.60 14.92
CA ASN A 56 1.10 5.28 15.63
C ASN A 56 -0.37 4.98 15.26
N LYS A 57 -0.64 4.27 14.16
CA LYS A 57 -1.96 3.89 13.65
C LYS A 57 -2.90 5.09 13.42
N GLU A 58 -2.34 6.26 13.13
CA GLU A 58 -3.12 7.47 12.89
C GLU A 58 -3.49 7.63 11.41
N LYS A 59 -4.69 8.16 11.14
CA LYS A 59 -5.19 8.45 9.77
C LYS A 59 -4.18 9.23 8.93
N LYS A 60 -3.51 10.22 9.53
CA LYS A 60 -2.47 11.03 8.87
C LYS A 60 -1.29 10.21 8.36
N THR A 61 -0.91 9.15 9.08
CA THR A 61 0.20 8.27 8.71
C THR A 61 -0.17 7.44 7.49
N TYR A 62 -1.40 6.92 7.43
CA TYR A 62 -1.88 6.20 6.24
C TYR A 62 -2.03 7.12 5.03
N PHE A 63 -2.55 8.34 5.20
CA PHE A 63 -2.63 9.31 4.10
C PHE A 63 -1.24 9.65 3.56
N SER A 64 -0.28 9.98 4.42
CA SER A 64 1.09 10.26 3.99
C SER A 64 1.72 9.08 3.26
N MET A 65 1.45 7.85 3.69
CA MET A 65 1.88 6.64 3.00
C MET A 65 1.31 6.54 1.58
N LEU A 66 -0.02 6.67 1.44
CA LEU A 66 -0.69 6.55 0.15
C LEU A 66 -0.26 7.66 -0.83
N THR A 67 -0.10 8.90 -0.33
CA THR A 67 0.42 10.02 -1.14
C THR A 67 1.84 9.75 -1.62
N ASN A 68 2.72 9.24 -0.74
CA ASN A 68 4.09 8.90 -1.13
C ASN A 68 4.13 7.77 -2.16
N LEU A 69 3.27 6.76 -2.02
CA LEU A 69 3.13 5.68 -3.00
C LEU A 69 2.67 6.23 -4.37
N GLN A 70 1.68 7.12 -4.39
CA GLN A 70 1.23 7.77 -5.63
C GLN A 70 2.34 8.59 -6.28
N HIS A 71 3.07 9.42 -5.52
CA HIS A 71 4.19 10.18 -6.06
C HIS A 71 5.30 9.28 -6.61
N TYR A 72 5.62 8.20 -5.89
CA TYR A 72 6.61 7.23 -6.33
C TYR A 72 6.18 6.57 -7.65
N ALA A 73 4.92 6.11 -7.77
CA ALA A 73 4.40 5.53 -9.00
C ALA A 73 4.41 6.53 -10.17
N SER A 74 4.02 7.78 -9.93
CA SER A 74 4.04 8.84 -10.94
C SER A 74 5.45 9.11 -11.48
N SER A 75 6.50 8.92 -10.66
CA SER A 75 7.89 9.05 -11.14
C SER A 75 8.29 7.98 -12.17
N TYR A 76 7.54 6.88 -12.26
CA TYR A 76 7.67 5.85 -13.30
C TYR A 76 6.61 5.95 -14.40
N GLY A 77 5.82 7.03 -14.43
CA GLY A 77 4.72 7.20 -15.38
C GLY A 77 3.51 6.28 -15.11
N ILE A 78 3.41 5.69 -13.91
CA ILE A 78 2.30 4.81 -13.52
C ILE A 78 1.30 5.63 -12.70
N GLN A 79 0.03 5.62 -13.10
CA GLN A 79 -1.05 6.23 -12.35
C GLN A 79 -1.75 5.19 -11.46
N LEU A 80 -1.87 5.49 -10.17
CA LEU A 80 -2.60 4.65 -9.21
C LEU A 80 -3.95 5.29 -8.90
N SER A 81 -5.05 4.62 -9.27
CA SER A 81 -6.41 5.10 -9.10
C SER A 81 -7.37 3.98 -8.73
N PRO A 82 -7.24 3.37 -7.53
CA PRO A 82 -8.19 2.36 -7.08
C PRO A 82 -9.58 2.96 -6.86
N ALA A 83 -10.62 2.20 -7.20
CA ALA A 83 -12.01 2.52 -6.88
C ALA A 83 -12.29 2.31 -5.38
N THR A 84 -11.65 1.33 -4.74
CA THR A 84 -11.75 1.06 -3.30
C THR A 84 -10.43 0.57 -2.71
N ILE A 85 -10.24 0.83 -1.41
CA ILE A 85 -9.15 0.30 -0.57
C ILE A 85 -9.77 -0.32 0.68
#